data_AF-F4LWZ8-F1
#
_entry.id   AF-F4LWZ8-F1
#
_cell.length_a   1.000
_cell.length_b   1.000
_cell.length_c   1.000
_cell.angle_alpha   90.00
_cell.angle_beta   90.00
_cell.angle_gamma   90.00
#
_symmetry.space_group_name_H-M   'P 1'
#
loop_
_entity.id
_entity.type
_entity.pdbx_description
1 polymer ?
#
loop_
_entity_poly.entity_id
_entity_poly.type
_entity_poly.pdbx_seq_one_letter_code
_entity_poly.pdbx_strand_id
1 'polypeptide(L)'
;MAFTYTASSTGSTLQTETVSIEVSPASGVIAATMLPGDSVSGTINVSNTGTVDEYYFITADWKAADDDTTPSLAALLAYNLNVSVAVGDTDLFAGKLEDLIDRPDSPGRELTLTTANEDVSFNFTLPTDAGNAVQDIDLAIDFVFVATS
;
A
#
# COMPACT_ATOMS: atom_id res chain seq x y z
N MET A 1 -32.10 -55.79 3.21
CA MET A 1 -31.30 -55.38 4.38
C MET A 1 -31.15 -53.87 4.29
N ALA A 2 -31.66 -53.11 5.26
CA ALA A 2 -31.60 -51.65 5.25
C ALA A 2 -30.45 -51.22 6.17
N PHE A 3 -29.47 -50.53 5.61
CA PHE A 3 -28.43 -49.85 6.38
C PHE A 3 -28.85 -48.40 6.54
N THR A 4 -28.89 -47.94 7.79
CA THR A 4 -29.18 -46.54 8.14
C THR A 4 -28.05 -46.07 9.04
N TYR A 5 -27.43 -44.96 8.68
CA TYR A 5 -26.46 -44.24 9.51
C TYR A 5 -26.96 -42.81 9.71
N THR A 6 -26.73 -42.27 10.90
CA THR A 6 -26.99 -40.87 11.24
C THR A 6 -25.70 -40.25 11.73
N ALA A 7 -25.29 -39.16 11.11
CA ALA A 7 -24.22 -38.30 11.60
C ALA A 7 -24.85 -37.08 12.27
N SER A 8 -24.48 -36.81 13.51
CA SER A 8 -24.94 -35.64 14.27
C SER A 8 -23.75 -34.72 14.56
N SER A 9 -23.88 -33.43 14.26
CA SER A 9 -22.95 -32.40 14.74
C SER A 9 -23.45 -31.91 16.10
N THR A 10 -22.65 -32.13 17.16
CA THR A 10 -22.94 -31.64 18.52
C THR A 10 -21.79 -30.75 18.98
N GLY A 11 -22.11 -29.54 19.44
CA GLY A 11 -21.12 -28.57 19.93
C GLY A 11 -20.67 -27.53 18.90
N SER A 12 -21.38 -27.36 17.78
CA SER A 12 -21.12 -26.26 16.85
C SER A 12 -21.42 -24.92 17.52
N THR A 13 -20.42 -24.06 17.61
CA THR A 13 -20.52 -22.68 18.08
C THR A 13 -20.47 -21.74 16.87
N LEU A 14 -21.29 -20.69 16.87
CA LEU A 14 -21.16 -19.60 15.92
C LEU A 14 -20.00 -18.71 16.38
N GLN A 15 -19.01 -18.49 15.52
CA GLN A 15 -17.90 -17.58 15.76
C GLN A 15 -17.92 -16.50 14.69
N THR A 16 -17.68 -15.24 15.10
CA THR A 16 -17.48 -14.13 14.18
C THR A 16 -15.99 -13.89 14.07
N GLU A 17 -15.47 -13.97 12.86
CA GLU A 17 -14.09 -13.58 12.55
C GLU A 17 -14.04 -12.11 12.14
N THR A 18 -12.93 -11.44 12.43
CA THR A 18 -12.71 -10.03 12.09
C THR A 18 -11.47 -9.88 11.22
N VAL A 19 -11.61 -9.11 10.13
CA VAL A 19 -10.52 -8.65 9.26
C VAL A 19 -10.25 -7.19 9.59
N SER A 20 -9.02 -6.83 9.96
CA SER A 20 -8.70 -5.49 10.45
C SER A 20 -7.20 -5.24 10.43
N ILE A 21 -6.78 -4.13 9.83
CA ILE A 21 -5.40 -3.66 9.84
C ILE A 21 -5.26 -2.31 10.55
N GLU A 22 -4.10 -2.08 11.13
CA GLU A 22 -3.64 -0.78 11.62
C GLU A 22 -2.36 -0.37 10.87
N VAL A 23 -2.19 0.92 10.60
CA VAL A 23 -1.00 1.47 9.92
C VAL A 23 -0.35 2.56 10.75
N SER A 24 0.98 2.55 10.84
CA SER A 24 1.74 3.51 11.64
C SER A 24 3.07 3.92 10.97
N PRO A 25 3.39 5.22 10.85
CA PRO A 25 2.55 6.35 11.22
C PRO A 25 1.42 6.57 10.21
N ALA A 26 0.25 7.04 10.68
CA ALA A 26 -0.91 7.28 9.83
C ALA A 26 -0.79 8.50 8.90
N SER A 27 0.25 9.34 9.07
CA SER A 27 0.52 10.49 8.21
C SER A 27 1.98 10.93 8.28
N GLY A 28 2.43 11.71 7.29
CA GLY A 28 3.73 12.38 7.34
C GLY A 28 4.93 11.44 7.19
N VAL A 29 4.76 10.34 6.46
CA VAL A 29 5.79 9.31 6.27
C VAL A 29 6.98 9.87 5.50
N ILE A 30 6.72 10.78 4.55
CA ILE A 30 7.73 11.42 3.69
C ILE A 30 7.37 12.90 3.53
N ALA A 31 8.36 13.77 3.73
CA ALA A 31 8.30 15.18 3.37
C ALA A 31 9.68 15.58 2.85
N ALA A 32 9.80 15.83 1.55
CA ALA A 32 11.08 16.12 0.91
C ALA A 32 10.90 17.02 -0.30
N THR A 33 11.91 17.86 -0.54
CA THR A 33 12.11 18.56 -1.81
C THR A 33 13.11 17.76 -2.62
N MET A 34 12.72 17.29 -3.80
CA MET A 34 13.55 16.42 -4.65
C MET A 34 14.08 17.18 -5.87
N LEU A 35 15.34 16.93 -6.21
CA LEU A 35 15.94 17.28 -7.49
C LEU A 35 16.03 16.04 -8.39
N PRO A 36 16.10 16.20 -9.73
CA PRO A 36 16.34 15.07 -10.62
C PRO A 36 17.60 14.27 -10.22
N GLY A 37 17.43 12.98 -9.99
CA GLY A 37 18.45 12.06 -9.46
C GLY A 37 18.32 11.75 -7.97
N ASP A 38 17.52 12.52 -7.23
CA ASP A 38 17.32 12.28 -5.80
C ASP A 38 16.44 11.06 -5.55
N SER A 39 16.62 10.47 -4.37
CA SER A 39 15.74 9.44 -3.86
C SER A 39 15.39 9.72 -2.42
N VAL A 40 14.15 9.40 -2.04
CA VAL A 40 13.64 9.52 -0.69
C VAL A 40 12.87 8.27 -0.33
N SER A 41 13.06 7.80 0.90
CA SER A 41 12.40 6.59 1.41
C SER A 41 11.62 6.89 2.68
N GLY A 42 10.52 6.19 2.87
CA GLY A 42 9.74 6.19 4.09
C GLY A 42 9.21 4.78 4.40
N THR A 43 8.91 4.54 5.67
CA THR A 43 8.44 3.23 6.13
C THR A 43 7.14 3.36 6.88
N ILE A 44 6.18 2.50 6.56
CA ILE A 44 4.89 2.37 7.24
C ILE A 44 4.83 0.96 7.80
N ASN A 45 4.63 0.83 9.10
CA ASN A 45 4.29 -0.44 9.73
C ASN A 45 2.82 -0.75 9.48
N VAL A 46 2.53 -1.98 9.04
CA VAL A 46 1.18 -2.50 8.85
C VAL A 46 1.01 -3.68 9.81
N SER A 47 -0.04 -3.67 10.61
CA SER A 47 -0.33 -4.70 11.61
C SER A 47 -1.70 -5.32 11.40
N ASN A 48 -1.78 -6.65 11.38
CA ASN A 48 -3.03 -7.40 11.47
C ASN A 48 -3.53 -7.33 12.92
N THR A 49 -4.67 -6.68 13.08
CA THR A 49 -5.40 -6.52 14.35
C THR A 49 -6.70 -7.34 14.37
N GLY A 50 -6.92 -8.14 13.33
CA GLY A 50 -8.03 -9.07 13.19
C GLY A 50 -7.83 -10.39 13.94
N THR A 51 -8.66 -11.37 13.60
CA THR A 51 -8.65 -12.71 14.22
C THR A 51 -8.38 -13.83 13.21
N VAL A 52 -8.13 -13.48 11.94
CA VAL A 52 -7.81 -14.41 10.86
C VAL A 52 -6.59 -13.94 10.09
N ASP A 53 -5.97 -14.85 9.35
CA ASP A 53 -5.00 -14.49 8.32
C ASP A 53 -5.71 -13.65 7.25
N GLU A 54 -5.04 -12.60 6.78
CA GLU A 54 -5.61 -11.65 5.82
C GLU A 54 -4.60 -11.33 4.72
N TYR A 55 -5.11 -10.82 3.61
CA TYR A 55 -4.32 -10.21 2.55
C TYR A 55 -4.63 -8.72 2.52
N TYR A 56 -3.63 -7.88 2.29
CA TYR A 56 -3.85 -6.46 2.09
C TYR A 56 -3.31 -5.98 0.75
N PHE A 57 -3.97 -4.96 0.20
CA PHE A 57 -3.57 -4.26 -1.01
C PHE A 57 -3.10 -2.86 -0.67
N ILE A 58 -2.14 -2.38 -1.44
CA ILE A 58 -1.59 -1.02 -1.32
C ILE A 58 -1.92 -0.30 -2.62
N THR A 59 -2.58 0.85 -2.51
CA THR A 59 -2.77 1.78 -3.61
C THR A 59 -2.31 3.17 -3.19
N ALA A 60 -1.82 3.94 -4.15
CA ALA A 60 -1.52 5.35 -3.96
C ALA A 60 -2.59 6.21 -4.64
N ASP A 61 -2.95 7.31 -4.02
CA ASP A 61 -3.65 8.43 -4.64
C ASP A 61 -2.77 9.68 -4.49
N TRP A 62 -2.92 10.65 -5.39
CA TRP A 62 -2.14 11.87 -5.34
C TRP A 62 -2.89 13.06 -5.88
N LYS A 63 -2.47 14.24 -5.43
CA LYS A 63 -3.03 15.53 -5.84
C LYS A 63 -1.98 16.62 -5.74
N ALA A 64 -2.28 17.78 -6.33
CA ALA A 64 -1.52 18.98 -6.07
C ALA A 64 -1.49 19.27 -4.56
N ALA A 65 -0.29 19.53 -4.01
CA ALA A 65 -0.15 19.78 -2.59
C ALA A 65 -0.56 21.21 -2.19
N ASP A 66 -0.53 22.14 -3.14
CA ASP A 66 -0.78 23.56 -2.93
C ASP A 66 -1.65 24.16 -4.06
N ASP A 67 -1.98 25.44 -3.91
CA ASP A 67 -2.79 26.19 -4.88
C ASP A 67 -1.98 26.67 -6.11
N ASP A 68 -0.64 26.68 -6.01
CA ASP A 68 0.25 27.11 -7.09
C ASP A 68 0.50 25.97 -8.11
N THR A 69 0.41 24.72 -7.66
CA THR A 69 0.50 23.53 -8.52
C THR A 69 -0.87 23.18 -9.09
N THR A 70 -1.02 23.28 -10.41
CA THR A 70 -2.25 22.80 -11.07
C THR A 70 -2.34 21.27 -11.06
N PRO A 71 -3.55 20.66 -11.13
CA PRO A 71 -3.70 19.20 -11.23
C PRO A 71 -2.93 18.58 -12.40
N SER A 72 -2.80 19.28 -13.53
CA SER A 72 -2.00 18.81 -14.68
C SER A 72 -0.50 18.80 -14.40
N LEU A 73 0.00 19.72 -13.57
CA LEU A 73 1.40 19.75 -13.16
C LEU A 73 1.69 18.65 -12.13
N ALA A 74 0.80 18.45 -11.16
CA ALA A 74 0.87 17.33 -10.24
C ALA A 74 0.89 15.98 -10.99
N ALA A 75 0.03 15.81 -11.99
CA ALA A 75 0.02 14.63 -12.86
C ALA A 75 1.34 14.46 -13.61
N LEU A 76 1.90 15.56 -14.15
CA LEU A 76 3.20 15.51 -14.83
C LEU A 76 4.30 15.00 -13.91
N LEU A 77 4.37 15.47 -12.66
CA LEU A 77 5.33 14.97 -11.69
C LEU A 77 5.07 13.50 -11.34
N ALA A 78 3.81 13.10 -11.11
CA ALA A 78 3.46 11.71 -10.85
C ALA A 78 3.94 10.76 -11.97
N TYR A 79 3.71 11.12 -13.25
CA TYR A 79 4.18 10.36 -14.42
C TYR A 79 5.71 10.27 -14.55
N ASN A 80 6.45 11.16 -13.90
CA ASN A 80 7.91 11.15 -13.93
C ASN A 80 8.51 10.49 -12.69
N LEU A 81 7.79 10.41 -11.58
CA LEU A 81 8.28 9.85 -10.33
C LEU A 81 8.23 8.32 -10.36
N ASN A 82 9.36 7.68 -10.08
CA ASN A 82 9.38 6.24 -9.89
C ASN A 82 9.11 5.92 -8.41
N VAL A 83 8.35 4.86 -8.16
CA VAL A 83 8.10 4.33 -6.83
C VAL A 83 8.37 2.83 -6.79
N SER A 84 8.99 2.39 -5.71
CA SER A 84 9.12 0.97 -5.35
C SER A 84 8.56 0.74 -3.96
N VAL A 85 7.80 -0.33 -3.80
CA VAL A 85 7.21 -0.77 -2.53
C VAL A 85 7.74 -2.15 -2.21
N ALA A 86 8.28 -2.33 -1.01
CA ALA A 86 8.87 -3.60 -0.58
C ALA A 86 8.58 -3.89 0.89
N VAL A 87 8.61 -5.18 1.24
CA VAL A 87 8.59 -5.65 2.63
C VAL A 87 9.77 -6.58 2.85
N GLY A 88 10.70 -6.16 3.70
CA GLY A 88 11.99 -6.83 3.86
C GLY A 88 12.70 -6.92 2.50
N ASP A 89 13.04 -8.14 2.08
CA ASP A 89 13.68 -8.42 0.78
C ASP A 89 12.68 -8.73 -0.35
N THR A 90 11.37 -8.57 -0.10
CA THR A 90 10.33 -8.86 -1.10
C THR A 90 9.81 -7.58 -1.75
N ASP A 91 10.05 -7.41 -3.05
CA ASP A 91 9.46 -6.35 -3.84
C ASP A 91 7.97 -6.64 -4.10
N LEU A 92 7.11 -5.72 -3.68
CA LEU A 92 5.67 -5.76 -3.95
C LEU A 92 5.32 -5.02 -5.24
N PHE A 93 6.03 -3.92 -5.51
CA PHE A 93 5.83 -3.11 -6.70
C PHE A 93 7.11 -2.36 -7.05
N ALA A 94 7.38 -2.19 -8.34
CA ALA A 94 8.39 -1.27 -8.84
C ALA A 94 7.95 -0.71 -10.20
N GLY A 95 7.87 0.60 -10.31
CA GLY A 95 7.36 1.25 -11.51
C GLY A 95 7.18 2.74 -11.32
N LYS A 96 6.24 3.30 -12.08
CA LYS A 96 5.87 4.70 -11.98
C LYS A 96 4.78 4.92 -10.92
N LEU A 97 4.66 6.13 -10.38
CA LEU A 97 3.68 6.41 -9.33
C LEU A 97 2.23 6.26 -9.84
N GLU A 98 1.94 6.62 -11.08
CA GLU A 98 0.64 6.41 -11.72
C GLU A 98 0.24 4.94 -11.81
N ASP A 99 1.21 4.03 -11.93
CA ASP A 99 0.95 2.60 -12.06
C ASP A 99 0.61 1.95 -10.70
N LEU A 100 0.77 2.71 -9.60
CA LEU A 100 0.40 2.30 -8.24
C LEU A 100 -1.02 2.76 -7.87
N ILE A 101 -1.71 3.54 -8.72
CA ILE A 101 -3.10 3.95 -8.51
C ILE A 101 -4.05 2.80 -8.86
N ASP A 102 -5.08 2.61 -8.03
CA ASP A 102 -6.18 1.66 -8.23
C ASP A 102 -5.70 0.24 -8.55
N ARG A 103 -4.69 -0.23 -7.83
CA ARG A 103 -4.06 -1.53 -8.09
C ARG A 103 -4.36 -2.59 -7.01
N PRO A 104 -5.54 -3.25 -7.04
CA PRO A 104 -5.82 -4.40 -6.20
C PRO A 104 -5.25 -5.67 -6.85
N ASP A 105 -3.92 -5.77 -6.94
CA ASP A 105 -3.27 -6.96 -7.49
C ASP A 105 -3.58 -8.19 -6.64
N SER A 106 -4.49 -9.04 -7.09
CA SER A 106 -4.83 -10.31 -6.43
C SER A 106 -3.64 -11.27 -6.40
N PRO A 107 -3.36 -11.98 -5.28
CA PRO A 107 -4.15 -12.02 -4.04
C PRO A 107 -3.81 -10.92 -3.03
N GLY A 108 -2.91 -9.99 -3.34
CA GLY A 108 -2.39 -8.99 -2.41
C GLY A 108 -1.19 -9.51 -1.63
N ARG A 109 -0.82 -8.80 -0.57
CA ARG A 109 0.24 -9.18 0.36
C ARG A 109 -0.35 -9.90 1.57
N GLU A 110 0.08 -11.14 1.78
CA GLU A 110 -0.35 -11.94 2.93
C GLU A 110 0.21 -11.39 4.24
N LEU A 111 -0.66 -11.24 5.24
CA LEU A 111 -0.33 -10.85 6.61
C LEU A 111 -1.01 -11.80 7.59
N THR A 112 -0.31 -12.89 7.91
CA THR A 112 -0.80 -13.91 8.84
C THR A 112 -0.84 -13.41 10.28
N LEU A 113 -1.64 -14.05 11.13
CA LEU A 113 -1.65 -13.82 12.58
C LEU A 113 -0.31 -14.15 13.24
N THR A 114 0.52 -14.99 12.61
CA THR A 114 1.85 -15.34 13.13
C THR A 114 2.85 -14.21 12.88
N THR A 115 2.81 -13.61 11.69
CA THR A 115 3.60 -12.43 11.37
C THR A 115 3.12 -11.23 12.18
N ALA A 116 1.79 -11.03 12.21
CA ALA A 116 1.03 -9.99 12.90
C ALA A 116 1.38 -8.53 12.52
N ASN A 117 2.62 -8.22 12.16
CA ASN A 117 3.04 -6.91 11.69
C ASN A 117 4.23 -7.01 10.74
N GLU A 118 4.33 -6.07 9.81
CA GLU A 118 5.47 -5.92 8.92
C GLU A 118 5.70 -4.47 8.51
N ASP A 119 6.96 -4.14 8.19
CA ASP A 119 7.35 -2.82 7.73
C ASP A 119 7.33 -2.75 6.20
N VAL A 120 6.45 -1.91 5.67
CA VAL A 120 6.33 -1.60 4.25
C VAL A 120 7.20 -0.38 3.94
N SER A 121 8.21 -0.58 3.11
CA SER A 121 9.13 0.47 2.68
C SER A 121 8.73 1.01 1.31
N PHE A 122 8.55 2.32 1.25
CA PHE A 122 8.31 3.08 0.02
C PHE A 122 9.59 3.83 -0.33
N ASN A 123 10.09 3.65 -1.54
CA ASN A 123 11.21 4.42 -2.05
C ASN A 123 10.80 5.11 -3.34
N PHE A 124 10.99 6.43 -3.35
CA PHE A 124 10.69 7.31 -4.46
C PHE A 124 12.00 7.78 -5.08
N THR A 125 12.07 7.74 -6.40
CA THR A 125 13.22 8.22 -7.14
C THR A 125 12.74 9.13 -8.25
N LEU A 126 13.25 10.37 -8.26
CA LEU A 126 13.03 11.26 -9.39
C LEU A 126 14.14 10.99 -10.42
N PRO A 127 13.82 10.50 -11.63
CA PRO A 127 14.83 10.21 -12.64
C PRO A 127 15.67 11.44 -13.01
N THR A 128 16.95 11.23 -13.32
CA THR A 128 17.87 12.33 -13.71
C THR A 128 17.46 13.01 -15.03
N ASP A 129 16.65 12.35 -15.84
CA ASP A 129 16.14 12.81 -17.13
C ASP A 129 14.75 13.46 -17.06
N ALA A 130 14.12 13.54 -15.87
CA ALA A 130 12.83 14.22 -15.68
C ALA A 130 12.86 15.70 -16.11
N GLY A 131 14.06 16.30 -16.15
CA GLY A 131 14.32 17.64 -16.65
C GLY A 131 13.68 18.75 -15.81
N ASN A 132 13.75 20.00 -16.29
CA ASN A 132 13.19 21.15 -15.57
C ASN A 132 11.65 21.24 -15.66
N ALA A 133 11.00 20.33 -16.40
CA ALA A 133 9.55 20.34 -16.57
C ALA A 133 8.80 19.98 -15.28
N VAL A 134 9.48 19.30 -14.34
CA VAL A 134 8.95 18.91 -13.03
C VAL A 134 9.44 19.78 -11.88
N GLN A 135 10.15 20.87 -12.19
CA GLN A 135 10.69 21.78 -11.19
C GLN A 135 9.57 22.61 -10.55
N ASP A 136 9.70 22.87 -9.24
CA ASP A 136 8.78 23.69 -8.45
C ASP A 136 7.32 23.20 -8.54
N ILE A 137 7.13 21.88 -8.63
CA ILE A 137 5.83 21.21 -8.58
C ILE A 137 5.70 20.50 -7.24
N ASP A 138 4.63 20.78 -6.51
CA ASP A 138 4.36 20.14 -5.24
C ASP A 138 3.27 19.05 -5.36
N LEU A 139 3.56 17.87 -4.79
CA LEU A 139 2.71 16.69 -4.85
C LEU A 139 2.42 16.17 -3.44
N ALA A 140 1.14 15.97 -3.14
CA ALA A 140 0.68 15.26 -1.95
C ALA A 140 0.27 13.84 -2.36
N ILE A 141 0.78 12.83 -1.65
CA ILE A 141 0.52 11.42 -1.90
C ILE A 141 -0.16 10.82 -0.67
N ASP A 142 -1.28 10.15 -0.89
CA ASP A 142 -2.04 9.42 0.11
C ASP A 142 -1.94 7.91 -0.19
N PHE A 143 -1.51 7.11 0.79
CA PHE A 143 -1.50 5.65 0.65
C PHE A 143 -2.73 5.05 1.31
N VAL A 144 -3.41 4.16 0.58
CA VAL A 144 -4.59 3.45 1.07
C VAL A 144 -4.26 1.96 1.15
N PHE A 145 -4.48 1.41 2.35
CA PHE A 145 -4.34 0.00 2.63
C PHE A 145 -5.72 -0.63 2.80
N VAL A 146 -5.99 -1.72 2.09
CA VAL A 146 -7.28 -2.42 2.13
C VAL A 146 -7.05 -3.89 2.44
N ALA A 147 -7.60 -4.37 3.55
CA ALA A 147 -7.50 -5.78 3.96
C ALA A 147 -8.71 -6.61 3.52
N THR A 148 -8.46 -7.87 3.19
CA THR A 148 -9.46 -8.91 2.83
C THR A 148 -9.05 -10.26 3.41
N SER A 149 -9.99 -11.18 3.61
CA SER A 149 -9.72 -12.59 3.93
C SER A 149 -10.17 -13.55 2.82
#